data_AF-A0A2S6UHQ8-F1
#
_entry.id   AF-A0A2S6UHQ8-F1
#
_cell.length_a   1.000
_cell.length_b   1.000
_cell.length_c   1.000
_cell.angle_alpha   90.00
_cell.angle_beta   90.00
_cell.angle_gamma   90.00
#
_symmetry.space_group_name_H-M   'P 1'
#
loop_
_entity.id
_entity.type
_entity.pdbx_description
1 polymer ?
#
loop_
_entity_poly.entity_id
_entity_poly.type
_entity_poly.pdbx_seq_one_letter_code
_entity_poly.pdbx_strand_id
1 'polypeptide(L)'
;HGTDALRELFLEKLVTGEWTGTMDLTEPQAGSDLARIRCRAVEENGYYRITGTKIFITYGEHDMADNIVHMVLARTPNSPEGVRGISLFVVPKFLVKDDSSPGERNDLRCVSLEHKLGIRASPTAVMSYGDDGGAIGYIVGEENRGIEYMFTMMNNARLAVGLEGVAIGERAYQQAREYARERVQSRKQGSNSAEAVAIIEHPDVKRMLLSMKSQTEATRAVAYFVASQLDTARRHPDAAQRAEAQALVDFLIPVVKAWSSDTGIAVADTGIQIHGGMGFIEESGAPQHLRDARIAAIYEGTNGIQANDLVGRKVTRDEGTAAARFIAMAKEVADQLTGTDDNNLKAIGSALATGASALAESTDWIVGNNSLEAVNAGAVPYLRLLGLVAGGWAMGRAAQVAVNYRNAGDDNSGFYRAKILTARFYAEHLLPETSSLAAVVIHGSSTVSMATETDF
;
A
#
# COMPACT_ATOMS: atom_id res chain seq x y z
N HIS A 1 21.24 9.68 6.16
CA HIS A 1 20.99 10.43 7.39
C HIS A 1 22.03 10.18 8.48
N GLY A 2 22.48 8.92 8.71
CA GLY A 2 23.58 8.66 9.66
C GLY A 2 24.94 9.24 9.22
N THR A 3 25.83 9.44 10.19
CA THR A 3 27.23 9.85 9.97
C THR A 3 28.03 8.79 9.22
N ASP A 4 29.19 9.14 8.67
CA ASP A 4 30.06 8.22 7.93
C ASP A 4 30.46 7.02 8.81
N ALA A 5 30.87 7.28 10.06
CA ALA A 5 31.19 6.25 11.03
C ALA A 5 29.99 5.31 11.31
N LEU A 6 28.76 5.86 11.43
CA LEU A 6 27.57 5.03 11.65
C LEU A 6 27.24 4.20 10.41
N ARG A 7 27.47 4.73 9.21
CA ARG A 7 27.28 4.01 7.94
C ARG A 7 28.28 2.89 7.79
N GLU A 8 29.56 3.14 8.07
CA GLU A 8 30.62 2.12 8.02
C GLU A 8 30.34 0.97 9.00
N LEU A 9 29.80 1.28 10.19
CA LEU A 9 29.54 0.28 11.22
C LEU A 9 28.36 -0.67 10.91
N PHE A 10 27.30 -0.16 10.27
CA PHE A 10 26.04 -0.91 10.13
C PHE A 10 25.61 -1.22 8.69
N LEU A 11 25.95 -0.36 7.72
CA LEU A 11 25.28 -0.38 6.41
C LEU A 11 25.64 -1.62 5.58
N GLU A 12 26.91 -2.02 5.56
CA GLU A 12 27.35 -3.20 4.79
C GLU A 12 26.66 -4.47 5.28
N LYS A 13 26.58 -4.66 6.59
CA LYS A 13 25.94 -5.83 7.24
C LYS A 13 24.44 -5.88 6.98
N LEU A 14 23.77 -4.71 6.98
CA LEU A 14 22.35 -4.59 6.63
C LEU A 14 22.09 -4.85 5.14
N VAL A 15 22.96 -4.39 4.24
CA VAL A 15 22.81 -4.58 2.79
C VAL A 15 23.06 -6.03 2.38
N THR A 16 24.05 -6.69 2.99
CA THR A 16 24.35 -8.12 2.75
C THR A 16 23.32 -9.06 3.38
N GLY A 17 22.58 -8.58 4.38
CA GLY A 17 21.61 -9.37 5.14
C GLY A 17 22.24 -10.22 6.24
N GLU A 18 23.53 -10.04 6.54
CA GLU A 18 24.19 -10.66 7.70
C GLU A 18 23.52 -10.20 9.00
N TRP A 19 23.14 -8.92 9.06
CA TRP A 19 22.28 -8.35 10.10
C TRP A 19 20.95 -7.91 9.50
N THR A 20 19.90 -7.99 10.30
CA THR A 20 18.57 -7.47 9.92
C THR A 20 18.31 -6.12 10.57
N GLY A 21 17.29 -5.41 10.07
CA GLY A 21 16.85 -4.14 10.62
C GLY A 21 15.36 -4.14 10.93
N THR A 22 14.97 -3.32 11.90
CA THR A 22 13.55 -3.11 12.26
C THR A 22 13.30 -1.65 12.63
N MET A 23 12.03 -1.25 12.64
CA MET A 23 11.59 0.12 12.90
C MET A 23 10.71 0.16 14.16
N ASP A 24 11.15 0.95 15.13
CA ASP A 24 10.60 1.00 16.49
C ASP A 24 9.92 2.36 16.76
N LEU A 25 8.71 2.51 16.21
CA LEU A 25 7.95 3.75 16.26
C LEU A 25 6.88 3.73 17.36
N THR A 26 5.98 2.74 17.27
CA THR A 26 4.70 2.68 17.97
C THR A 26 4.84 2.36 19.45
N GLU A 27 4.01 3.00 20.27
CA GLU A 27 3.84 2.74 21.70
C GLU A 27 2.36 2.46 22.02
N PRO A 28 2.02 1.86 23.17
CA PRO A 28 0.64 1.54 23.53
C PRO A 28 -0.34 2.71 23.39
N GLN A 29 0.11 3.93 23.69
CA GLN A 29 -0.65 5.17 23.59
C GLN A 29 -0.42 5.97 22.30
N ALA A 30 0.46 5.51 21.40
CA ALA A 30 0.93 6.26 20.23
C ALA A 30 1.13 5.35 19.00
N GLY A 31 0.08 5.23 18.18
CA GLY A 31 0.11 4.62 16.85
C GLY A 31 0.12 5.68 15.75
N SER A 32 -1.06 5.98 15.19
CA SER A 32 -1.20 7.07 14.19
C SER A 32 -0.73 8.43 14.72
N ASP A 33 -0.86 8.66 16.03
CA ASP A 33 -0.41 9.88 16.70
C ASP A 33 0.97 9.67 17.36
N LEU A 34 2.02 9.66 16.53
CA LEU A 34 3.40 9.54 16.99
C LEU A 34 3.86 10.72 17.85
N ALA A 35 3.12 11.83 17.92
CA ALA A 35 3.44 12.95 18.79
C ALA A 35 3.48 12.53 20.27
N ARG A 36 2.76 11.48 20.65
CA ARG A 36 2.56 11.02 22.03
C ARG A 36 3.54 9.95 22.50
N ILE A 37 4.60 9.66 21.73
CA ILE A 37 5.66 8.77 22.19
C ILE A 37 6.31 9.30 23.47
N ARG A 38 6.68 8.38 24.37
CA ARG A 38 7.27 8.63 25.68
C ARG A 38 8.65 8.01 25.83
N CYS A 39 9.06 7.13 24.92
CA CYS A 39 10.42 6.59 24.90
C CYS A 39 11.44 7.74 24.92
N ARG A 40 12.46 7.61 25.78
CA ARG A 40 13.44 8.66 26.09
C ARG A 40 14.83 8.24 25.66
N ALA A 41 15.65 9.23 25.31
CA ALA A 41 17.05 9.06 24.95
C ALA A 41 17.89 10.10 25.71
N VAL A 42 18.71 9.69 26.67
CA VAL A 42 19.58 10.60 27.44
C VAL A 42 21.00 10.45 26.95
N GLU A 43 21.64 11.54 26.54
CA GLU A 43 23.03 11.51 26.08
C GLU A 43 23.98 11.14 27.23
N GLU A 44 24.91 10.23 26.95
CA GLU A 44 25.98 9.80 27.85
C GLU A 44 27.22 9.47 27.02
N ASN A 45 28.33 10.18 27.24
CA ASN A 45 29.65 9.85 26.69
C ASN A 45 29.69 9.57 25.17
N GLY A 46 28.95 10.34 24.38
CA GLY A 46 28.93 10.22 22.91
C GLY A 46 27.96 9.16 22.35
N TYR A 47 27.19 8.49 23.20
CA TYR A 47 26.03 7.68 22.84
C TYR A 47 24.79 8.14 23.63
N TYR A 48 23.64 7.48 23.43
CA TYR A 48 22.42 7.74 24.18
C TYR A 48 21.97 6.48 24.94
N ARG A 49 21.45 6.68 26.14
CA ARG A 49 20.71 5.69 26.91
C ARG A 49 19.23 5.77 26.55
N ILE A 50 18.74 4.74 25.87
CA ILE A 50 17.35 4.63 25.44
C ILE A 50 16.56 3.86 26.50
N THR A 51 15.42 4.43 26.91
CA THR A 51 14.50 3.80 27.88
C THR A 51 13.06 3.93 27.40
N GLY A 52 12.31 2.82 27.43
CA GLY A 52 10.89 2.81 27.12
C GLY A 52 10.40 1.48 26.54
N THR A 53 9.18 1.49 26.04
CA THR A 53 8.54 0.31 25.46
C THR A 53 8.02 0.64 24.07
N LYS A 54 8.20 -0.29 23.14
CA LYS A 54 7.67 -0.24 21.78
C LYS A 54 6.81 -1.46 21.52
N ILE A 55 5.75 -1.31 20.72
CA ILE A 55 4.83 -2.40 20.41
C ILE A 55 4.63 -2.55 18.91
N PHE A 56 4.20 -3.73 18.50
CA PHE A 56 3.94 -4.08 17.11
C PHE A 56 5.18 -4.00 16.21
N ILE A 57 6.34 -4.38 16.78
CA ILE A 57 7.63 -4.29 16.10
C ILE A 57 7.83 -5.55 15.26
N THR A 58 7.60 -5.40 13.96
CA THR A 58 7.83 -6.45 12.96
C THR A 58 9.31 -6.81 12.95
N TYR A 59 9.63 -8.11 13.10
CA TYR A 59 11.01 -8.58 13.25
C TYR A 59 11.79 -7.92 14.40
N GLY A 60 11.11 -7.53 15.49
CA GLY A 60 11.77 -7.01 16.69
C GLY A 60 12.67 -8.03 17.40
N GLU A 61 12.46 -9.33 17.18
CA GLU A 61 13.36 -10.37 17.68
C GLU A 61 13.23 -11.63 16.80
N HIS A 62 14.36 -12.31 16.57
CA HIS A 62 14.46 -13.60 15.88
C HIS A 62 15.90 -14.18 16.00
N ASP A 63 16.07 -15.43 15.57
CA ASP A 63 17.33 -16.18 15.55
C ASP A 63 17.94 -16.35 14.15
N MET A 64 17.35 -15.72 13.12
CA MET A 64 17.80 -15.83 11.72
C MET A 64 19.04 -15.00 11.35
N ALA A 65 19.53 -14.13 12.24
CA ALA A 65 20.67 -13.26 11.99
C ALA A 65 21.47 -13.01 13.28
N ASP A 66 22.77 -12.76 13.13
CA ASP A 66 23.68 -12.60 14.27
C ASP A 66 23.44 -11.29 15.05
N ASN A 67 22.83 -10.29 14.41
CA ASN A 67 22.43 -9.03 15.04
C ASN A 67 21.15 -8.47 14.41
N ILE A 68 20.44 -7.66 15.18
CA ILE A 68 19.24 -6.91 14.76
C ILE A 68 19.49 -5.44 15.06
N VAL A 69 19.38 -4.58 14.06
CA VAL A 69 19.59 -3.14 14.18
C VAL A 69 18.22 -2.44 14.30
N HIS A 70 17.89 -1.97 15.50
CA HIS A 70 16.63 -1.28 15.75
C HIS A 70 16.73 0.21 15.43
N MET A 71 15.80 0.71 14.62
CA MET A 71 15.66 2.13 14.29
C MET A 71 14.57 2.74 15.20
N VAL A 72 14.99 3.26 16.36
CA VAL A 72 14.09 3.65 17.46
C VAL A 72 13.80 5.14 17.46
N LEU A 73 12.51 5.50 17.52
CA LEU A 73 12.08 6.88 17.79
C LEU A 73 12.00 7.14 19.29
N ALA A 74 12.71 8.17 19.76
CA ALA A 74 12.72 8.57 21.16
C ALA A 74 12.89 10.10 21.30
N ARG A 75 12.63 10.59 22.51
CA ARG A 75 12.74 12.02 22.88
C ARG A 75 13.95 12.27 23.75
N THR A 76 14.71 13.30 23.43
CA THR A 76 15.82 13.81 24.27
C THR A 76 15.30 14.69 25.41
N PRO A 77 16.08 14.87 26.49
CA PRO A 77 15.78 15.88 27.49
C PRO A 77 15.60 17.25 26.82
N ASN A 78 14.52 17.97 27.17
CA ASN A 78 14.19 19.29 26.63
C ASN A 78 13.73 19.33 25.16
N SER A 79 13.46 18.18 24.52
CA SER A 79 12.87 18.15 23.18
C SER A 79 11.53 18.91 23.15
N PRO A 80 11.21 19.68 22.10
CA PRO A 80 9.90 20.31 21.94
C PRO A 80 8.74 19.31 22.01
N GLU A 81 7.55 19.77 22.42
CA GLU A 81 6.35 18.94 22.34
C GLU A 81 5.99 18.59 20.89
N GLY A 82 5.24 17.49 20.73
CA GLY A 82 4.76 17.04 19.43
C GLY A 82 5.83 16.40 18.55
N VAL A 83 5.50 16.15 17.27
CA VAL A 83 6.37 15.43 16.33
C VAL A 83 7.73 16.11 16.09
N ARG A 84 7.85 17.41 16.40
CA ARG A 84 9.07 18.19 16.24
C ARG A 84 10.13 17.89 17.30
N GLY A 85 9.82 17.20 18.38
CA GLY A 85 10.80 16.82 19.41
C GLY A 85 11.23 15.36 19.37
N ILE A 86 11.08 14.71 18.21
CA ILE A 86 11.35 13.28 18.07
C ILE A 86 12.65 13.09 17.28
N SER A 87 13.57 12.32 17.86
CA SER A 87 14.85 11.92 17.27
C SER A 87 14.82 10.45 16.87
N LEU A 88 15.72 10.06 15.97
CA LEU A 88 15.88 8.68 15.49
C LEU A 88 17.23 8.14 15.96
N PHE A 89 17.24 6.91 16.46
CA PHE A 89 18.43 6.25 16.99
C PHE A 89 18.61 4.86 16.38
N VAL A 90 19.86 4.49 16.12
CA VAL A 90 20.27 3.10 15.88
C VAL A 90 20.55 2.44 17.24
N VAL A 91 19.85 1.36 17.55
CA VAL A 91 19.99 0.60 18.81
C VAL A 91 20.20 -0.87 18.45
N PRO A 92 21.44 -1.38 18.39
CA PRO A 92 21.69 -2.76 17.98
C PRO A 92 21.39 -3.74 19.13
N LYS A 93 20.85 -4.93 18.82
CA LYS A 93 20.62 -6.04 19.77
C LYS A 93 21.90 -6.45 20.50
N PHE A 94 23.00 -6.54 19.77
CA PHE A 94 24.35 -6.71 20.30
C PHE A 94 25.22 -5.52 19.92
N LEU A 95 25.97 -5.00 20.87
CA LEU A 95 26.94 -3.93 20.62
C LEU A 95 27.98 -4.39 19.60
N VAL A 96 28.48 -3.49 18.77
CA VAL A 96 29.45 -3.84 17.73
C VAL A 96 30.87 -3.63 18.25
N LYS A 97 31.73 -4.64 18.10
CA LYS A 97 33.15 -4.56 18.46
C LYS A 97 33.97 -3.86 17.37
N ASP A 98 35.22 -3.53 17.68
CA ASP A 98 36.16 -2.93 16.72
C ASP A 98 36.41 -3.79 15.47
N ASP A 99 36.27 -5.12 15.58
CA ASP A 99 36.38 -6.06 14.44
C ASP A 99 35.08 -6.21 13.63
N SER A 100 34.07 -5.36 13.91
CA SER A 100 32.73 -5.39 13.31
C SER A 100 31.90 -6.64 13.62
N SER A 101 32.32 -7.47 14.59
CA SER A 101 31.52 -8.60 15.09
C SER A 101 30.54 -8.20 16.20
N PRO A 102 29.41 -8.92 16.37
CA PRO A 102 28.55 -8.78 17.53
C PRO A 102 29.30 -9.04 18.86
N GLY A 103 29.09 -8.16 19.83
CA GLY A 103 29.66 -8.20 21.17
C GLY A 103 28.63 -8.44 22.26
N GLU A 104 28.74 -7.69 23.36
CA GLU A 104 27.84 -7.85 24.50
C GLU A 104 26.40 -7.52 24.10
N ARG A 105 25.46 -8.24 24.72
CA ARG A 105 24.04 -8.00 24.51
C ARG A 105 23.70 -6.62 25.06
N ASN A 106 23.09 -5.79 24.22
CA ASN A 106 22.64 -4.46 24.61
C ASN A 106 21.35 -4.59 25.47
N ASP A 107 21.03 -3.54 26.22
CA ASP A 107 19.89 -3.52 27.16
C ASP A 107 18.54 -3.29 26.45
N LEU A 108 18.20 -4.24 25.57
CA LEU A 108 16.88 -4.38 24.97
C LEU A 108 16.47 -5.86 24.91
N ARG A 109 15.16 -6.10 25.01
CA ARG A 109 14.60 -7.45 24.92
C ARG A 109 13.19 -7.45 24.36
N CYS A 110 12.87 -8.53 23.66
CA CYS A 110 11.48 -8.87 23.34
C CYS A 110 10.78 -9.37 24.60
N VAL A 111 9.76 -8.64 25.04
CA VAL A 111 8.91 -8.98 26.20
C VAL A 111 7.92 -10.08 25.84
N SER A 112 7.29 -9.96 24.67
CA SER A 112 6.26 -10.89 24.20
C SER A 112 6.09 -10.78 22.68
N LEU A 113 5.48 -11.81 22.08
CA LEU A 113 5.06 -11.81 20.69
C LEU A 113 3.53 -11.77 20.60
N GLU A 114 3.01 -11.03 19.63
CA GLU A 114 1.57 -10.88 19.42
C GLU A 114 0.95 -12.12 18.74
N HIS A 115 -0.24 -12.51 19.22
CA HIS A 115 -1.07 -13.52 18.57
C HIS A 115 -1.92 -12.88 17.46
N LYS A 116 -1.53 -13.11 16.20
CA LYS A 116 -2.11 -12.43 15.04
C LYS A 116 -3.10 -13.28 14.24
N LEU A 117 -4.03 -12.60 13.59
CA LEU A 117 -4.96 -13.18 12.62
C LEU A 117 -4.22 -13.90 11.48
N GLY A 118 -3.28 -13.20 10.84
CA GLY A 118 -2.44 -13.67 9.73
C GLY A 118 -0.98 -13.29 9.91
N ILE A 119 -0.16 -13.51 8.87
CA ILE A 119 1.30 -13.30 8.83
C ILE A 119 2.01 -13.84 10.08
N ARG A 120 1.56 -14.99 10.58
CA ARG A 120 1.95 -15.52 11.90
C ARG A 120 3.45 -15.82 12.01
N ALA A 121 4.08 -16.16 10.89
CA ALA A 121 5.53 -16.42 10.82
C ALA A 121 6.38 -15.16 10.96
N SER A 122 5.82 -13.97 10.70
CA SER A 122 6.51 -12.70 10.97
C SER A 122 6.37 -12.39 12.47
N PRO A 123 7.44 -12.42 13.28
CA PRO A 123 7.33 -12.07 14.69
C PRO A 123 6.95 -10.59 14.81
N THR A 124 6.02 -10.33 15.72
CA THR A 124 5.53 -8.97 16.00
C THR A 124 5.69 -8.78 17.49
N ALA A 125 6.72 -8.02 17.86
CA ALA A 125 7.23 -7.98 19.22
C ALA A 125 6.73 -6.77 20.00
N VAL A 126 6.61 -6.97 21.31
CA VAL A 126 6.70 -5.91 22.31
C VAL A 126 8.16 -5.83 22.75
N MET A 127 8.80 -4.69 22.53
CA MET A 127 10.20 -4.45 22.87
C MET A 127 10.31 -3.58 24.12
N SER A 128 11.11 -4.01 25.10
CA SER A 128 11.55 -3.15 26.20
C SER A 128 12.98 -2.70 25.94
N TYR A 129 13.23 -1.43 26.27
CA TYR A 129 14.54 -0.80 26.18
C TYR A 129 14.89 -0.23 27.56
N GLY A 130 16.09 -0.54 28.04
CA GLY A 130 16.63 0.14 29.20
C GLY A 130 16.16 -0.39 30.56
N ASP A 131 15.83 -1.68 30.67
CA ASP A 131 15.39 -2.28 31.95
C ASP A 131 16.56 -2.32 32.97
N ASP A 132 17.79 -2.42 32.49
CA ASP A 132 19.04 -2.59 33.27
C ASP A 132 20.01 -1.39 33.12
N GLY A 133 19.48 -0.18 32.97
CA GLY A 133 20.26 1.07 32.98
C GLY A 133 20.31 1.84 31.66
N GLY A 134 19.67 1.33 30.60
CA GLY A 134 19.46 2.04 29.34
C GLY A 134 20.16 1.38 28.16
N ALA A 135 19.40 1.11 27.09
CA ALA A 135 19.95 0.56 25.84
C ALA A 135 20.87 1.59 25.18
N ILE A 136 22.06 1.19 24.76
CA ILE A 136 22.98 2.08 24.06
C ILE A 136 22.46 2.29 22.63
N GLY A 137 22.27 3.56 22.27
CA GLY A 137 21.83 3.98 20.95
C GLY A 137 22.67 5.12 20.38
N TYR A 138 22.71 5.21 19.05
CA TYR A 138 23.46 6.22 18.31
C TYR A 138 22.49 7.08 17.49
N ILE A 139 22.58 8.40 17.62
CA ILE A 139 21.67 9.30 16.92
C ILE A 139 21.88 9.24 15.40
N VAL A 140 20.79 9.25 14.65
CA VAL A 140 20.77 9.28 13.19
C VAL A 140 20.48 10.70 12.72
N GLY A 141 21.50 11.36 12.17
CA GLY A 141 21.38 12.75 11.72
C GLY A 141 21.28 13.72 12.90
N GLU A 142 20.49 14.77 12.74
CA GLU A 142 20.30 15.82 13.74
C GLU A 142 19.23 15.43 14.77
N GLU A 143 19.40 15.91 16.01
CA GLU A 143 18.38 15.86 17.03
C GLU A 143 17.08 16.53 16.56
N ASN A 144 15.93 16.01 16.98
CA ASN A 144 14.60 16.54 16.70
C ASN A 144 14.16 16.46 15.22
N ARG A 145 14.92 15.76 14.38
CA ARG A 145 14.63 15.53 12.95
C ARG A 145 14.25 14.08 12.62
N GLY A 146 14.05 13.23 13.63
CA GLY A 146 13.84 11.78 13.46
C GLY A 146 12.63 11.40 12.61
N ILE A 147 11.51 12.11 12.79
CA ILE A 147 10.29 11.88 11.99
C ILE A 147 10.52 12.18 10.52
N GLU A 148 11.23 13.26 10.20
CA GLU A 148 11.56 13.61 8.82
C GLU A 148 12.43 12.54 8.16
N TYR A 149 13.46 12.06 8.87
CA TYR A 149 14.32 10.99 8.37
C TYR A 149 13.52 9.71 8.12
N MET A 150 12.61 9.35 9.02
CA MET A 150 11.72 8.20 8.82
C MET A 150 10.81 8.39 7.60
N PHE A 151 10.28 9.59 7.37
CA PHE A 151 9.44 9.89 6.20
C PHE A 151 10.17 9.70 4.87
N THR A 152 11.50 9.85 4.82
CA THR A 152 12.25 9.56 3.58
C THR A 152 12.18 8.08 3.17
N MET A 153 12.01 7.17 4.13
CA MET A 153 11.82 5.74 3.89
C MET A 153 10.36 5.37 3.67
N MET A 154 9.43 6.21 4.14
CA MET A 154 8.01 5.89 4.17
C MET A 154 7.40 5.71 2.78
N ASN A 155 7.83 6.47 1.77
CA ASN A 155 7.34 6.26 0.40
C ASN A 155 7.70 4.86 -0.13
N ASN A 156 8.90 4.36 0.17
CA ASN A 156 9.29 3.00 -0.24
C ASN A 156 8.50 1.94 0.55
N ALA A 157 8.32 2.14 1.86
CA ALA A 157 7.54 1.23 2.70
C ALA A 157 6.07 1.15 2.28
N ARG A 158 5.44 2.29 1.98
CA ARG A 158 4.06 2.36 1.47
C ARG A 158 3.91 1.69 0.10
N LEU A 159 4.91 1.84 -0.79
CA LEU A 159 4.95 1.10 -2.06
C LEU A 159 5.04 -0.41 -1.81
N ALA A 160 5.93 -0.84 -0.91
CA ALA A 160 6.11 -2.25 -0.56
C ALA A 160 4.83 -2.86 0.00
N VAL A 161 4.15 -2.18 0.94
CA VAL A 161 2.86 -2.61 1.47
C VAL A 161 1.77 -2.68 0.40
N GLY A 162 1.73 -1.70 -0.52
CA GLY A 162 0.84 -1.77 -1.68
C GLY A 162 1.10 -3.03 -2.52
N LEU A 163 2.36 -3.37 -2.74
CA LEU A 163 2.77 -4.57 -3.49
C LEU A 163 2.42 -5.87 -2.76
N GLU A 164 2.39 -5.90 -1.42
CA GLU A 164 1.88 -7.07 -0.68
C GLU A 164 0.41 -7.35 -1.00
N GLY A 165 -0.41 -6.30 -1.07
CA GLY A 165 -1.81 -6.40 -1.49
C GLY A 165 -1.94 -6.96 -2.92
N VAL A 166 -1.11 -6.46 -3.85
CA VAL A 166 -1.04 -6.99 -5.23
C VAL A 166 -0.61 -8.47 -5.25
N ALA A 167 0.41 -8.83 -4.48
CA ALA A 167 1.00 -10.15 -4.48
C ALA A 167 0.05 -11.21 -3.91
N ILE A 168 -0.59 -10.92 -2.77
CA ILE A 168 -1.56 -11.84 -2.16
C ILE A 168 -2.80 -11.98 -3.05
N GLY A 169 -3.30 -10.87 -3.61
CA GLY A 169 -4.43 -10.90 -4.57
C GLY A 169 -4.12 -11.78 -5.78
N GLU A 170 -2.92 -11.68 -6.35
CA GLU A 170 -2.48 -12.53 -7.46
C GLU A 170 -2.44 -14.00 -7.07
N ARG A 171 -1.86 -14.33 -5.91
CA ARG A 171 -1.76 -15.73 -5.47
C ARG A 171 -3.15 -16.33 -5.25
N ALA A 172 -4.05 -15.57 -4.62
CA ALA A 172 -5.44 -15.97 -4.42
C ALA A 172 -6.17 -16.20 -5.77
N TYR A 173 -5.96 -15.31 -6.75
CA TYR A 173 -6.50 -15.46 -8.10
C TYR A 173 -6.00 -16.74 -8.79
N GLN A 174 -4.68 -16.99 -8.77
CA GLN A 174 -4.11 -18.17 -9.42
C GLN A 174 -4.68 -19.46 -8.83
N GLN A 175 -4.76 -19.53 -7.50
CA GLN A 175 -5.32 -20.67 -6.79
C GLN A 175 -6.81 -20.87 -7.10
N ALA A 176 -7.62 -19.81 -7.03
CA ALA A 176 -9.06 -19.87 -7.32
C ALA A 176 -9.32 -20.27 -8.79
N ARG A 177 -8.51 -19.76 -9.72
CA ARG A 177 -8.58 -20.13 -11.14
C ARG A 177 -8.28 -21.61 -11.36
N GLU A 178 -7.26 -22.14 -10.69
CA GLU A 178 -6.89 -23.56 -10.77
C GLU A 178 -8.00 -24.44 -10.21
N TYR A 179 -8.50 -24.13 -9.01
CA TYR A 179 -9.63 -24.83 -8.42
C TYR A 179 -10.88 -24.80 -9.32
N ALA A 180 -11.19 -23.64 -9.90
CA ALA A 180 -12.34 -23.48 -10.78
C ALA A 180 -12.27 -24.32 -12.08
N ARG A 181 -11.05 -24.60 -12.57
CA ARG A 181 -10.83 -25.44 -13.76
C ARG A 181 -11.07 -26.92 -13.48
N GLU A 182 -10.77 -27.37 -12.27
CA GLU A 182 -10.83 -28.80 -11.92
C GLU A 182 -12.15 -29.20 -11.26
N ARG A 183 -12.76 -28.28 -10.50
CA ARG A 183 -13.99 -28.57 -9.76
C ARG A 183 -15.16 -28.72 -10.73
N VAL A 184 -15.65 -29.94 -10.92
CA VAL A 184 -16.87 -30.25 -11.68
C VAL A 184 -18.09 -30.17 -10.77
N GLN A 185 -19.05 -29.29 -11.10
CA GLN A 185 -20.29 -29.17 -10.35
C GLN A 185 -21.39 -28.51 -11.19
N SER A 186 -22.57 -29.13 -11.18
CA SER A 186 -23.78 -28.71 -11.90
C SER A 186 -23.64 -28.64 -13.43
N ARG A 187 -24.77 -28.71 -14.13
CA ARG A 187 -24.80 -28.58 -15.60
C ARG A 187 -24.51 -27.15 -16.04
N LYS A 188 -23.97 -26.99 -17.25
CA LYS A 188 -23.76 -25.67 -17.86
C LYS A 188 -25.10 -24.94 -18.04
N GLN A 189 -25.20 -23.71 -17.52
CA GLN A 189 -26.39 -22.89 -17.68
C GLN A 189 -26.70 -22.65 -19.16
N GLY A 190 -27.98 -22.81 -19.54
CA GLY A 190 -28.44 -22.71 -20.93
C GLY A 190 -28.13 -23.93 -21.81
N SER A 191 -27.49 -24.98 -21.29
CA SER A 191 -27.26 -26.23 -22.03
C SER A 191 -28.42 -27.22 -21.90
N ASN A 192 -28.71 -27.93 -22.99
CA ASN A 192 -29.64 -29.09 -23.00
C ASN A 192 -28.99 -30.37 -22.45
N SER A 193 -27.67 -30.40 -22.26
CA SER A 193 -26.99 -31.53 -21.61
C SER A 193 -27.24 -31.53 -20.10
N ALA A 194 -27.43 -32.72 -19.53
CA ALA A 194 -27.52 -32.96 -18.10
C ALA A 194 -26.14 -33.13 -17.43
N GLU A 195 -25.06 -33.24 -18.22
CA GLU A 195 -23.71 -33.46 -17.70
C GLU A 195 -23.18 -32.26 -16.92
N ALA A 196 -22.49 -32.55 -15.82
CA ALA A 196 -21.84 -31.52 -15.03
C ALA A 196 -20.59 -30.99 -15.75
N VAL A 197 -20.28 -29.71 -15.55
CA VAL A 197 -19.10 -29.05 -16.12
C VAL A 197 -18.19 -28.50 -15.01
N ALA A 198 -16.94 -28.22 -15.36
CA ALA A 198 -16.05 -27.46 -14.49
C ALA A 198 -16.67 -26.11 -14.16
N ILE A 199 -16.57 -25.65 -12.91
CA ILE A 199 -17.27 -24.45 -12.45
C ILE A 199 -16.80 -23.18 -13.18
N ILE A 200 -15.59 -23.19 -13.75
CA ILE A 200 -15.09 -22.11 -14.61
C ILE A 200 -15.99 -21.84 -15.83
N GLU A 201 -16.86 -22.78 -16.23
CA GLU A 201 -17.82 -22.57 -17.31
C GLU A 201 -19.02 -21.70 -16.91
N HIS A 202 -19.31 -21.57 -15.62
CA HIS A 202 -20.48 -20.86 -15.11
C HIS A 202 -20.28 -19.33 -15.18
N PRO A 203 -21.31 -18.56 -15.58
CA PRO A 203 -21.19 -17.11 -15.77
C PRO A 203 -20.71 -16.35 -14.53
N ASP A 204 -21.22 -16.67 -13.34
CA ASP A 204 -20.81 -15.98 -12.11
C ASP A 204 -19.36 -16.27 -11.72
N VAL A 205 -18.89 -17.52 -11.91
CA VAL A 205 -17.48 -17.87 -11.69
C VAL A 205 -16.57 -17.15 -12.68
N LYS A 206 -16.99 -17.02 -13.95
CA LYS A 206 -16.26 -16.21 -14.95
C LYS A 206 -16.19 -14.74 -14.53
N ARG A 207 -17.30 -14.16 -14.06
CA ARG A 207 -17.37 -12.78 -13.54
C ARG A 207 -16.43 -12.59 -12.34
N MET A 208 -16.45 -13.51 -11.37
CA MET A 208 -15.55 -13.47 -10.20
C MET A 208 -14.08 -13.57 -10.62
N LEU A 209 -13.71 -14.52 -11.48
CA LEU A 209 -12.34 -14.68 -11.97
C LEU A 209 -11.85 -13.46 -12.76
N LEU A 210 -12.71 -12.87 -13.60
CA LEU A 210 -12.40 -11.65 -14.34
C LEU A 210 -12.25 -10.45 -13.40
N SER A 211 -13.08 -10.35 -12.37
CA SER A 211 -12.97 -9.31 -11.33
C SER A 211 -11.67 -9.42 -10.54
N MET A 212 -11.29 -10.63 -10.11
CA MET A 212 -10.02 -10.86 -9.42
C MET A 212 -8.83 -10.50 -10.32
N LYS A 213 -8.85 -10.97 -11.56
CA LYS A 213 -7.77 -10.72 -12.53
C LYS A 213 -7.64 -9.24 -12.86
N SER A 214 -8.75 -8.55 -13.15
CA SER A 214 -8.71 -7.16 -13.61
C SER A 214 -8.23 -6.20 -12.53
N GLN A 215 -8.68 -6.37 -11.29
CA GLN A 215 -8.25 -5.54 -10.17
C GLN A 215 -6.78 -5.80 -9.81
N THR A 216 -6.33 -7.05 -9.83
CA THR A 216 -4.92 -7.40 -9.55
C THR A 216 -3.98 -6.86 -10.63
N GLU A 217 -4.37 -6.96 -11.91
CA GLU A 217 -3.56 -6.40 -13.00
C GLU A 217 -3.51 -4.88 -12.99
N ALA A 218 -4.64 -4.22 -12.67
CA ALA A 218 -4.72 -2.77 -12.58
C ALA A 218 -3.85 -2.22 -11.43
N THR A 219 -3.99 -2.76 -10.22
CA THR A 219 -3.16 -2.37 -9.06
C THR A 219 -1.67 -2.61 -9.30
N ARG A 220 -1.30 -3.75 -9.92
CA ARG A 220 0.09 -4.02 -10.33
C ARG A 220 0.64 -2.97 -11.29
N ALA A 221 -0.14 -2.61 -12.32
CA ALA A 221 0.30 -1.64 -13.31
C ALA A 221 0.51 -0.24 -12.72
N VAL A 222 -0.38 0.18 -11.81
CA VAL A 222 -0.23 1.46 -11.07
C VAL A 222 0.98 1.42 -10.14
N ALA A 223 1.17 0.33 -9.39
CA ALA A 223 2.33 0.19 -8.50
C ALA A 223 3.66 0.24 -9.27
N TYR A 224 3.77 -0.44 -10.42
CA TYR A 224 4.95 -0.39 -11.27
C TYR A 224 5.17 0.98 -11.91
N PHE A 225 4.10 1.69 -12.28
CA PHE A 225 4.21 3.07 -12.71
C PHE A 225 4.80 3.94 -11.61
N VAL A 226 4.27 3.91 -10.39
CA VAL A 226 4.80 4.70 -9.26
C VAL A 226 6.24 4.31 -8.92
N ALA A 227 6.59 3.02 -8.98
CA ALA A 227 7.97 2.57 -8.83
C ALA A 227 8.92 3.21 -9.86
N SER A 228 8.52 3.28 -11.12
CA SER A 228 9.30 3.96 -12.16
C SER A 228 9.44 5.47 -11.91
N GLN A 229 8.40 6.10 -11.34
CA GLN A 229 8.43 7.52 -11.01
C GLN A 229 9.33 7.81 -9.81
N LEU A 230 9.45 6.89 -8.84
CA LEU A 230 10.41 7.02 -7.73
C LEU A 230 11.85 7.08 -8.24
N ASP A 231 12.22 6.23 -9.19
CA ASP A 231 13.55 6.26 -9.78
C ASP A 231 13.77 7.50 -10.64
N THR A 232 12.76 7.90 -11.42
CA THR A 232 12.79 9.14 -12.22
C THR A 232 12.99 10.36 -11.33
N ALA A 233 12.21 10.48 -10.25
CA ALA A 233 12.28 11.59 -9.28
C ALA A 233 13.67 11.72 -8.64
N ARG A 234 14.39 10.59 -8.45
CA ARG A 234 15.72 10.57 -7.82
C ARG A 234 16.86 10.77 -8.82
N ARG A 235 16.75 10.19 -10.02
CA ARG A 235 17.91 9.94 -10.90
C ARG A 235 17.80 10.57 -12.29
N HIS A 236 16.64 11.09 -12.70
CA HIS A 236 16.51 11.68 -14.02
C HIS A 236 17.47 12.89 -14.17
N PRO A 237 18.20 13.05 -15.31
CA PRO A 237 19.18 14.13 -15.46
C PRO A 237 18.55 15.53 -15.41
N ASP A 238 17.35 15.69 -15.98
CA ASP A 238 16.58 16.94 -15.95
C ASP A 238 15.84 17.14 -14.62
N ALA A 239 16.05 18.30 -14.00
CA ALA A 239 15.42 18.72 -12.74
C ALA A 239 13.90 18.91 -12.84
N ALA A 240 13.40 19.39 -13.98
CA ALA A 240 11.97 19.57 -14.19
C ALA A 240 11.26 18.21 -14.17
N GLN A 241 11.81 17.24 -14.89
CA GLN A 241 11.31 15.87 -14.91
C GLN A 241 11.39 15.19 -13.54
N ARG A 242 12.44 15.45 -12.75
CA ARG A 242 12.51 14.96 -11.36
C ARG A 242 11.38 15.52 -10.50
N ALA A 243 11.13 16.83 -10.57
CA ALA A 243 10.06 17.48 -9.82
C ALA A 243 8.68 16.97 -10.26
N GLU A 244 8.47 16.78 -11.56
CA GLU A 244 7.20 16.31 -12.10
C GLU A 244 6.93 14.84 -11.74
N ALA A 245 7.96 13.99 -11.73
CA ALA A 245 7.85 12.62 -11.23
C ALA A 245 7.61 12.58 -9.72
N GLN A 246 8.27 13.43 -8.95
CA GLN A 246 8.09 13.50 -7.49
C GLN A 246 6.65 13.90 -7.12
N ALA A 247 6.06 14.87 -7.82
CA ALA A 247 4.66 15.25 -7.61
C ALA A 247 3.70 14.07 -7.85
N LEU A 248 3.93 13.28 -8.91
CA LEU A 248 3.13 12.09 -9.20
C LEU A 248 3.33 10.98 -8.15
N VAL A 249 4.56 10.77 -7.67
CA VAL A 249 4.83 9.85 -6.56
C VAL A 249 4.06 10.26 -5.33
N ASP A 250 4.18 11.52 -4.92
CA ASP A 250 3.53 12.04 -3.72
C ASP A 250 2.00 11.93 -3.77
N PHE A 251 1.43 12.12 -4.95
CA PHE A 251 -0.02 12.01 -5.18
C PHE A 251 -0.51 10.55 -5.22
N LEU A 252 0.23 9.64 -5.88
CA LEU A 252 -0.23 8.26 -6.11
C LEU A 252 0.24 7.27 -5.04
N ILE A 253 1.26 7.58 -4.23
CA ILE A 253 1.74 6.63 -3.23
C ILE A 253 0.69 6.23 -2.18
N PRO A 254 -0.20 7.12 -1.67
CA PRO A 254 -1.24 6.71 -0.73
C PRO A 254 -2.28 5.81 -1.41
N VAL A 255 -2.53 6.02 -2.71
CA VAL A 255 -3.41 5.19 -3.54
C VAL A 255 -2.80 3.80 -3.71
N VAL A 256 -1.52 3.70 -4.09
CA VAL A 256 -0.84 2.41 -4.21
C VAL A 256 -0.90 1.64 -2.90
N LYS A 257 -0.68 2.30 -1.76
CA LYS A 257 -0.78 1.66 -0.45
C LYS A 257 -2.20 1.17 -0.17
N ALA A 258 -3.15 2.10 -0.08
CA ALA A 258 -4.49 1.80 0.45
C ALA A 258 -5.40 1.07 -0.55
N TRP A 259 -5.44 1.52 -1.81
CA TRP A 259 -6.29 0.88 -2.80
C TRP A 259 -5.80 -0.53 -3.15
N SER A 260 -4.49 -0.75 -3.24
CA SER A 260 -3.96 -2.10 -3.50
C SER A 260 -4.17 -3.04 -2.31
N SER A 261 -4.07 -2.55 -1.07
CA SER A 261 -4.37 -3.39 0.11
C SER A 261 -5.84 -3.76 0.19
N ASP A 262 -6.76 -2.81 -0.04
CA ASP A 262 -8.21 -3.09 -0.06
C ASP A 262 -8.57 -4.04 -1.20
N THR A 263 -7.93 -3.86 -2.36
CA THR A 263 -8.07 -4.77 -3.50
C THR A 263 -7.57 -6.16 -3.16
N GLY A 264 -6.40 -6.30 -2.55
CA GLY A 264 -5.86 -7.60 -2.13
C GLY A 264 -6.81 -8.36 -1.20
N ILE A 265 -7.43 -7.66 -0.25
CA ILE A 265 -8.45 -8.21 0.66
C ILE A 265 -9.68 -8.67 -0.14
N ALA A 266 -10.25 -7.81 -0.98
CA ALA A 266 -11.46 -8.14 -1.75
C ALA A 266 -11.23 -9.29 -2.74
N VAL A 267 -10.05 -9.34 -3.36
CA VAL A 267 -9.65 -10.43 -4.25
C VAL A 267 -9.49 -11.72 -3.46
N ALA A 268 -8.81 -11.71 -2.31
CA ALA A 268 -8.67 -12.91 -1.48
C ALA A 268 -10.02 -13.46 -1.00
N ASP A 269 -10.94 -12.57 -0.59
CA ASP A 269 -12.31 -12.92 -0.22
C ASP A 269 -13.09 -13.57 -1.38
N THR A 270 -13.02 -12.98 -2.57
CA THR A 270 -13.61 -13.58 -3.78
C THR A 270 -12.97 -14.95 -4.09
N GLY A 271 -11.68 -15.10 -3.81
CA GLY A 271 -10.97 -16.37 -3.93
C GLY A 271 -11.58 -17.46 -3.05
N ILE A 272 -11.89 -17.14 -1.79
CA ILE A 272 -12.63 -18.04 -0.89
C ILE A 272 -14.00 -18.40 -1.47
N GLN A 273 -14.75 -17.41 -1.96
CA GLN A 273 -16.08 -17.62 -2.54
C GLN A 273 -16.07 -18.62 -3.72
N ILE A 274 -15.06 -18.55 -4.60
CA ILE A 274 -14.90 -19.50 -5.73
C ILE A 274 -14.67 -20.93 -5.25
N HIS A 275 -14.00 -21.12 -4.10
CA HIS A 275 -13.80 -22.45 -3.54
C HIS A 275 -15.07 -23.04 -2.90
N GLY A 276 -16.10 -22.22 -2.67
CA GLY A 276 -17.33 -22.62 -1.98
C GLY A 276 -17.04 -23.06 -0.55
N GLY A 277 -17.67 -24.14 -0.08
CA GLY A 277 -17.42 -24.66 1.28
C GLY A 277 -15.95 -24.98 1.57
N MET A 278 -15.19 -25.44 0.58
CA MET A 278 -13.74 -25.69 0.73
C MET A 278 -12.95 -24.40 0.98
N GLY A 279 -13.46 -23.25 0.54
CA GLY A 279 -12.83 -21.96 0.78
C GLY A 279 -12.80 -21.55 2.25
N PHE A 280 -13.60 -22.21 3.10
CA PHE A 280 -13.62 -21.98 4.55
C PHE A 280 -12.80 -23.01 5.34
N ILE A 281 -12.16 -23.96 4.65
CA ILE A 281 -11.35 -25.05 5.24
C ILE A 281 -9.88 -24.67 5.11
N GLU A 282 -9.14 -24.61 6.23
CA GLU A 282 -7.74 -24.15 6.27
C GLU A 282 -6.80 -25.01 5.41
N GLU A 283 -7.08 -26.31 5.30
CA GLU A 283 -6.34 -27.26 4.45
C GLU A 283 -6.41 -26.90 2.96
N SER A 284 -7.40 -26.11 2.52
CA SER A 284 -7.42 -25.59 1.16
C SER A 284 -6.35 -24.53 0.92
N GLY A 285 -5.86 -23.86 1.96
CA GLY A 285 -4.97 -22.70 1.88
C GLY A 285 -5.64 -21.40 1.42
N ALA A 286 -6.90 -21.42 0.95
CA ALA A 286 -7.61 -20.22 0.53
C ALA A 286 -7.86 -19.22 1.68
N PRO A 287 -8.26 -19.64 2.91
CA PRO A 287 -8.43 -18.72 4.04
C PRO A 287 -7.18 -17.92 4.40
N GLN A 288 -5.99 -18.52 4.22
CA GLN A 288 -4.74 -17.88 4.60
C GLN A 288 -4.52 -16.57 3.85
N HIS A 289 -4.82 -16.53 2.54
CA HIS A 289 -4.64 -15.30 1.74
C HIS A 289 -5.44 -14.14 2.31
N LEU A 290 -6.68 -14.37 2.73
CA LEU A 290 -7.51 -13.31 3.32
C LEU A 290 -6.98 -12.87 4.70
N ARG A 291 -6.61 -13.83 5.56
CA ARG A 291 -6.05 -13.53 6.89
C ARG A 291 -4.75 -12.73 6.79
N ASP A 292 -3.89 -13.08 5.84
CA ASP A 292 -2.58 -12.43 5.64
C ASP A 292 -2.72 -11.08 4.91
N ALA A 293 -3.67 -10.92 3.98
CA ALA A 293 -3.93 -9.64 3.32
C ALA A 293 -4.43 -8.55 4.26
N ARG A 294 -5.15 -8.93 5.33
CA ARG A 294 -5.88 -7.98 6.19
C ARG A 294 -4.99 -6.92 6.83
N ILE A 295 -3.74 -7.26 7.15
CA ILE A 295 -2.80 -6.37 7.83
C ILE A 295 -2.34 -5.20 6.94
N ALA A 296 -2.30 -5.38 5.62
CA ALA A 296 -1.83 -4.37 4.67
C ALA A 296 -2.67 -3.09 4.70
N ALA A 297 -3.95 -3.18 5.06
CA ALA A 297 -4.84 -2.02 5.22
C ALA A 297 -4.66 -1.29 6.57
N ILE A 298 -3.84 -1.83 7.49
CA ILE A 298 -3.68 -1.35 8.88
C ILE A 298 -2.30 -0.74 9.09
N TYR A 299 -1.22 -1.50 8.88
CA TYR A 299 0.12 -1.00 9.18
C TYR A 299 0.63 0.00 8.13
N GLU A 300 1.77 0.63 8.44
CA GLU A 300 2.36 1.70 7.62
C GLU A 300 1.36 2.84 7.31
N GLY A 301 0.49 3.11 8.30
CA GLY A 301 -0.63 4.05 8.23
C GLY A 301 -1.89 3.41 7.68
N THR A 302 -2.96 3.40 8.48
CA THR A 302 -4.26 2.82 8.09
C THR A 302 -4.78 3.45 6.80
N ASN A 303 -5.68 2.77 6.09
CA ASN A 303 -6.22 3.30 4.84
C ASN A 303 -6.98 4.63 5.02
N GLY A 304 -7.59 4.86 6.18
CA GLY A 304 -8.14 6.17 6.53
C GLY A 304 -7.06 7.26 6.66
N ILE A 305 -5.91 6.94 7.27
CA ILE A 305 -4.77 7.87 7.34
C ILE A 305 -4.20 8.16 5.94
N GLN A 306 -4.09 7.16 5.06
CA GLN A 306 -3.66 7.37 3.67
C GLN A 306 -4.65 8.26 2.90
N ALA A 307 -5.95 8.06 3.12
CA ALA A 307 -6.98 8.88 2.51
C ALA A 307 -6.93 10.34 2.99
N ASN A 308 -6.77 10.55 4.30
CA ASN A 308 -6.63 11.89 4.87
C ASN A 308 -5.33 12.57 4.43
N ASP A 309 -4.23 11.81 4.30
CA ASP A 309 -2.97 12.29 3.71
C ASP A 309 -3.19 12.78 2.27
N LEU A 310 -3.85 11.95 1.45
CA LEU A 310 -4.17 12.27 0.06
C LEU A 310 -5.00 13.55 -0.04
N VAL A 311 -6.19 13.62 0.59
CA VAL A 311 -7.07 14.78 0.42
C VAL A 311 -6.47 16.03 1.08
N GLY A 312 -5.97 15.93 2.30
CA GLY A 312 -5.48 17.10 3.04
C GLY A 312 -4.15 17.62 2.54
N ARG A 313 -3.13 16.75 2.43
CA ARG A 313 -1.76 17.17 2.11
C ARG A 313 -1.43 17.12 0.63
N LYS A 314 -2.01 16.20 -0.14
CA LYS A 314 -1.64 15.99 -1.55
C LYS A 314 -2.62 16.63 -2.54
N VAL A 315 -3.84 16.96 -2.11
CA VAL A 315 -4.84 17.66 -2.93
C VAL A 315 -5.05 19.08 -2.44
N THR A 316 -5.58 19.28 -1.23
CA THR A 316 -5.96 20.61 -0.72
C THR A 316 -4.76 21.54 -0.61
N ARG A 317 -3.65 21.11 0.02
CA ARG A 317 -2.44 21.94 0.16
C ARG A 317 -1.73 22.22 -1.17
N ASP A 318 -1.88 21.34 -2.15
CA ASP A 318 -1.30 21.47 -3.51
C ASP A 318 -2.26 22.18 -4.48
N GLU A 319 -3.41 22.67 -3.98
CA GLU A 319 -4.46 23.32 -4.76
C GLU A 319 -4.93 22.46 -5.96
N GLY A 320 -4.84 21.13 -5.82
CA GLY A 320 -5.23 20.16 -6.85
C GLY A 320 -4.27 20.05 -8.05
N THR A 321 -3.07 20.66 -8.01
CA THR A 321 -2.14 20.70 -9.16
C THR A 321 -1.74 19.30 -9.64
N ALA A 322 -1.28 18.43 -8.74
CA ALA A 322 -0.90 17.06 -9.08
C ALA A 322 -2.11 16.22 -9.56
N ALA A 323 -3.29 16.45 -8.96
CA ALA A 323 -4.51 15.79 -9.36
C ALA A 323 -4.95 16.19 -10.77
N ALA A 324 -4.99 17.49 -11.08
CA ALA A 324 -5.31 18.02 -12.40
C ALA A 324 -4.39 17.45 -13.48
N ARG A 325 -3.09 17.32 -13.17
CA ARG A 325 -2.11 16.72 -14.06
C ARG A 325 -2.37 15.24 -14.32
N PHE A 326 -2.65 14.46 -13.29
CA PHE A 326 -3.02 13.05 -13.45
C PHE A 326 -4.33 12.88 -14.23
N ILE A 327 -5.33 13.73 -13.95
CA ILE A 327 -6.60 13.75 -14.69
C ILE A 327 -6.35 14.03 -16.18
N ALA A 328 -5.46 14.97 -16.52
CA ALA A 328 -5.10 15.26 -17.90
C ALA A 328 -4.48 14.02 -18.59
N MET A 329 -3.58 13.30 -17.91
CA MET A 329 -3.03 12.04 -18.43
C MET A 329 -4.12 10.98 -18.66
N ALA A 330 -5.10 10.88 -17.77
CA ALA A 330 -6.23 9.95 -17.92
C ALA A 330 -7.13 10.33 -19.10
N LYS A 331 -7.44 11.62 -19.27
CA LYS A 331 -8.23 12.15 -20.39
C LYS A 331 -7.52 11.96 -21.72
N GLU A 332 -6.21 12.22 -21.78
CA GLU A 332 -5.42 11.99 -22.99
C GLU A 332 -5.49 10.54 -23.46
N VAL A 333 -5.33 9.57 -22.54
CA VAL A 333 -5.50 8.15 -22.87
C VAL A 333 -6.93 7.84 -23.29
N ALA A 334 -7.93 8.40 -22.62
CA ALA A 334 -9.33 8.19 -23.00
C ALA A 334 -9.63 8.69 -24.43
N ASP A 335 -9.11 9.87 -24.79
CA ASP A 335 -9.26 10.46 -26.12
C ASP A 335 -8.53 9.63 -27.19
N GLN A 336 -7.31 9.18 -26.91
CA GLN A 336 -6.57 8.28 -27.80
C GLN A 336 -7.34 6.99 -28.07
N LEU A 337 -7.90 6.37 -27.02
CA LEU A 337 -8.64 5.10 -27.13
C LEU A 337 -9.97 5.26 -27.87
N THR A 338 -10.71 6.34 -27.62
CA THR A 338 -11.98 6.63 -28.30
C THR A 338 -11.79 7.00 -29.77
N GLY A 339 -10.64 7.59 -30.12
CA GLY A 339 -10.25 7.92 -31.50
C GLY A 339 -9.79 6.74 -32.36
N THR A 340 -9.63 5.55 -31.80
CA THR A 340 -9.27 4.34 -32.57
C THR A 340 -10.45 3.78 -33.36
N ASP A 341 -10.23 2.76 -34.22
CA ASP A 341 -11.31 1.99 -34.86
C ASP A 341 -11.71 0.71 -34.09
N ASP A 342 -10.98 0.35 -33.02
CA ASP A 342 -11.25 -0.87 -32.26
C ASP A 342 -12.38 -0.66 -31.23
N ASN A 343 -13.45 -1.43 -31.34
CA ASN A 343 -14.62 -1.32 -30.47
C ASN A 343 -14.33 -1.59 -28.98
N ASN A 344 -13.33 -2.42 -28.67
CA ASN A 344 -12.93 -2.67 -27.28
C ASN A 344 -12.29 -1.41 -26.71
N LEU A 345 -11.30 -0.85 -27.43
CA LEU A 345 -10.60 0.36 -27.04
C LEU A 345 -11.56 1.53 -26.90
N LYS A 346 -12.50 1.70 -27.85
CA LYS A 346 -13.53 2.77 -27.77
C LYS A 346 -14.26 2.78 -26.44
N ALA A 347 -14.85 1.66 -26.02
CA ALA A 347 -15.61 1.71 -24.75
C ALA A 347 -14.74 1.66 -23.50
N ILE A 348 -13.49 1.16 -23.58
CA ILE A 348 -12.52 1.39 -22.49
C ILE A 348 -12.26 2.90 -22.34
N GLY A 349 -12.00 3.59 -23.46
CA GLY A 349 -11.81 5.03 -23.50
C GLY A 349 -13.02 5.81 -22.99
N SER A 350 -14.24 5.45 -23.43
CA SER A 350 -15.46 6.12 -22.95
C SER A 350 -15.66 5.96 -21.44
N ALA A 351 -15.48 4.75 -20.90
CA ALA A 351 -15.59 4.53 -19.45
C ALA A 351 -14.50 5.29 -18.67
N LEU A 352 -13.27 5.34 -19.20
CA LEU A 352 -12.18 6.11 -18.59
C LEU A 352 -12.47 7.61 -18.62
N ALA A 353 -13.04 8.14 -19.70
CA ALA A 353 -13.45 9.55 -19.78
C ALA A 353 -14.49 9.91 -18.73
N THR A 354 -15.49 9.04 -18.52
CA THR A 354 -16.48 9.20 -17.45
C THR A 354 -15.81 9.20 -16.07
N GLY A 355 -14.92 8.25 -15.81
CA GLY A 355 -14.20 8.18 -14.53
C GLY A 355 -13.29 9.37 -14.28
N ALA A 356 -12.54 9.82 -15.30
CA ALA A 356 -11.68 11.00 -15.22
C ALA A 356 -12.49 12.29 -14.98
N SER A 357 -13.72 12.37 -15.51
CA SER A 357 -14.63 13.49 -15.28
C SER A 357 -15.16 13.49 -13.83
N ALA A 358 -15.55 12.32 -13.32
CA ALA A 358 -15.98 12.15 -11.93
C ALA A 358 -14.85 12.49 -10.93
N LEU A 359 -13.61 12.13 -11.26
CA LEU A 359 -12.42 12.50 -10.46
C LEU A 359 -12.16 14.00 -10.48
N ALA A 360 -12.32 14.65 -11.63
CA ALA A 360 -12.19 16.10 -11.76
C ALA A 360 -13.22 16.83 -10.89
N GLU A 361 -14.50 16.47 -11.02
CA GLU A 361 -15.59 17.07 -10.23
C GLU A 361 -15.36 16.91 -8.71
N SER A 362 -14.95 15.71 -8.29
CA SER A 362 -14.63 15.44 -6.88
C SER A 362 -13.42 16.24 -6.39
N THR A 363 -12.41 16.41 -7.23
CA THR A 363 -11.21 17.19 -6.92
C THR A 363 -11.54 18.67 -6.79
N ASP A 364 -12.31 19.22 -7.72
CA ASP A 364 -12.76 20.62 -7.70
C ASP A 364 -13.58 20.91 -6.44
N TRP A 365 -14.46 19.98 -6.04
CA TRP A 365 -15.20 20.09 -4.78
C TRP A 365 -14.27 20.08 -3.56
N ILE A 366 -13.28 19.18 -3.50
CA ILE A 366 -12.33 19.13 -2.38
C ILE A 366 -11.52 20.42 -2.27
N VAL A 367 -11.02 20.94 -3.39
CA VAL A 367 -10.21 22.17 -3.43
C VAL A 367 -11.06 23.40 -3.11
N GLY A 368 -12.31 23.44 -3.59
CA GLY A 368 -13.24 24.55 -3.35
C GLY A 368 -13.93 24.56 -1.98
N ASN A 369 -13.82 23.48 -1.19
CA ASN A 369 -14.51 23.35 0.08
C ASN A 369 -13.60 23.70 1.26
N ASN A 370 -13.99 24.73 2.02
CA ASN A 370 -13.22 25.21 3.18
C ASN A 370 -13.47 24.38 4.46
N SER A 371 -14.42 23.44 4.45
CA SER A 371 -14.68 22.56 5.60
C SER A 371 -13.77 21.35 5.57
N LEU A 372 -12.74 21.35 6.43
CA LEU A 372 -11.82 20.23 6.60
C LEU A 372 -12.56 18.95 7.03
N GLU A 373 -13.60 19.09 7.86
CA GLU A 373 -14.43 17.95 8.28
C GLU A 373 -15.16 17.32 7.09
N ALA A 374 -15.78 18.14 6.24
CA ALA A 374 -16.50 17.66 5.07
C ALA A 374 -15.55 16.97 4.07
N VAL A 375 -14.37 17.55 3.84
CA VAL A 375 -13.34 16.97 2.98
C VAL A 375 -12.85 15.62 3.53
N ASN A 376 -12.62 15.51 4.84
CA ASN A 376 -12.17 14.24 5.44
C ASN A 376 -13.26 13.17 5.44
N ALA A 377 -14.54 13.53 5.57
CA ALA A 377 -15.65 12.57 5.47
C ALA A 377 -15.69 11.88 4.09
N GLY A 378 -15.29 12.58 3.02
CA GLY A 378 -15.19 12.06 1.65
C GLY A 378 -13.83 11.41 1.31
N ALA A 379 -12.86 11.37 2.23
CA ALA A 379 -11.48 11.03 1.90
C ALA A 379 -11.31 9.60 1.36
N VAL A 380 -11.88 8.60 2.03
CA VAL A 380 -11.76 7.19 1.64
C VAL A 380 -12.47 6.93 0.29
N PRO A 381 -13.71 7.42 0.07
CA PRO A 381 -14.34 7.37 -1.25
C PRO A 381 -13.51 8.03 -2.36
N TYR A 382 -12.90 9.20 -2.11
CA TYR A 382 -12.03 9.88 -3.08
C TYR A 382 -10.79 9.04 -3.41
N LEU A 383 -10.14 8.45 -2.40
CA LEU A 383 -8.98 7.57 -2.61
C LEU A 383 -9.34 6.37 -3.49
N ARG A 384 -10.48 5.72 -3.23
CA ARG A 384 -10.96 4.60 -4.06
C ARG A 384 -11.27 5.07 -5.49
N LEU A 385 -11.92 6.22 -5.64
CA LEU A 385 -12.23 6.80 -6.95
C LEU A 385 -10.96 7.02 -7.76
N LEU A 386 -9.96 7.68 -7.18
CA LEU A 386 -8.66 7.89 -7.80
C LEU A 386 -7.97 6.57 -8.16
N GLY A 387 -7.99 5.58 -7.26
CA GLY A 387 -7.48 4.23 -7.53
C GLY A 387 -8.14 3.57 -8.75
N LEU A 388 -9.47 3.66 -8.84
CA LEU A 388 -10.22 3.10 -9.97
C LEU A 388 -9.85 3.76 -11.30
N VAL A 389 -9.77 5.10 -11.32
CA VAL A 389 -9.36 5.86 -12.52
C VAL A 389 -7.91 5.55 -12.88
N ALA A 390 -7.01 5.45 -11.90
CA ALA A 390 -5.62 5.09 -12.15
C ALA A 390 -5.45 3.68 -12.71
N GLY A 391 -6.21 2.72 -12.19
CA GLY A 391 -6.32 1.39 -12.76
C GLY A 391 -6.85 1.42 -14.19
N GLY A 392 -7.91 2.18 -14.46
CA GLY A 392 -8.49 2.35 -15.80
C GLY A 392 -7.51 2.95 -16.80
N TRP A 393 -6.78 3.99 -16.41
CA TRP A 393 -5.72 4.62 -17.20
C TRP A 393 -4.63 3.61 -17.56
N ALA A 394 -4.11 2.87 -16.57
CA ALA A 394 -3.05 1.89 -16.80
C ALA A 394 -3.52 0.71 -17.68
N MET A 395 -4.73 0.19 -17.43
CA MET A 395 -5.33 -0.89 -18.20
C MET A 395 -5.65 -0.47 -19.64
N GLY A 396 -6.10 0.78 -19.85
CA GLY A 396 -6.33 1.36 -21.18
C GLY A 396 -5.06 1.42 -22.02
N ARG A 397 -3.95 1.90 -21.44
CA ARG A 397 -2.63 1.90 -22.08
C ARG A 397 -2.17 0.47 -22.44
N ALA A 398 -2.34 -0.48 -21.52
CA ALA A 398 -2.00 -1.87 -21.78
C ALA A 398 -2.86 -2.51 -22.89
N ALA A 399 -4.15 -2.18 -22.95
CA ALA A 399 -5.05 -2.65 -23.98
C ALA A 399 -4.67 -2.10 -25.37
N GLN A 400 -4.31 -0.82 -25.47
CA GLN A 400 -3.84 -0.23 -26.72
C GLN A 400 -2.59 -0.97 -27.25
N VAL A 401 -1.61 -1.21 -26.37
CA VAL A 401 -0.41 -1.96 -26.73
C VAL A 401 -0.78 -3.38 -27.18
N ALA A 402 -1.67 -4.05 -26.46
CA ALA A 402 -2.12 -5.40 -26.80
C ALA A 402 -2.84 -5.47 -28.17
N VAL A 403 -3.68 -4.48 -28.51
CA VAL A 403 -4.29 -4.39 -29.84
C VAL A 403 -3.24 -4.23 -30.92
N ASN A 404 -2.23 -3.38 -30.69
CA ASN A 404 -1.17 -3.16 -31.67
C ASN A 404 -0.38 -4.44 -31.97
N TYR A 405 0.01 -5.21 -30.94
CA TYR A 405 0.69 -6.51 -31.13
C TYR A 405 -0.20 -7.52 -31.86
N ARG A 406 -1.50 -7.58 -31.54
CA ARG A 406 -2.45 -8.47 -32.24
C ARG A 406 -2.60 -8.10 -33.72
N ASN A 407 -2.69 -6.81 -34.04
CA ASN A 407 -2.78 -6.34 -35.42
C ASN A 407 -1.50 -6.62 -36.21
N ALA A 408 -0.35 -6.69 -35.52
CA ALA A 408 0.93 -7.12 -36.10
C ALA A 408 1.07 -8.65 -36.23
N GLY A 409 0.08 -9.43 -35.79
CA GLY A 409 0.11 -10.90 -35.84
C GLY A 409 0.89 -11.57 -34.71
N ASP A 410 1.25 -10.85 -33.66
CA ASP A 410 2.07 -11.33 -32.54
C ASP A 410 1.22 -11.63 -31.30
N ASP A 411 0.43 -12.72 -31.32
CA ASP A 411 -0.33 -13.19 -30.14
C ASP A 411 -0.38 -14.72 -30.08
N ASN A 412 0.79 -15.36 -30.22
CA ASN A 412 0.91 -16.82 -30.24
C ASN A 412 0.47 -17.49 -28.93
N SER A 413 0.45 -16.75 -27.82
CA SER A 413 0.08 -17.25 -26.48
C SER A 413 -1.35 -16.91 -26.05
N GLY A 414 -2.07 -16.07 -26.80
CA GLY A 414 -3.38 -15.52 -26.42
C GLY A 414 -3.33 -14.52 -25.26
N PHE A 415 -2.13 -14.09 -24.85
CA PHE A 415 -1.92 -13.13 -23.77
C PHE A 415 -2.54 -11.77 -24.11
N TYR A 416 -2.34 -11.26 -25.33
CA TYR A 416 -2.82 -9.94 -25.70
C TYR A 416 -4.34 -9.91 -25.82
N ARG A 417 -4.96 -10.98 -26.36
CA ARG A 417 -6.41 -11.16 -26.30
C ARG A 417 -6.92 -11.10 -24.86
N ALA A 418 -6.27 -11.81 -23.93
CA ALA A 418 -6.67 -11.82 -22.52
C ALA A 418 -6.51 -10.45 -21.87
N LYS A 419 -5.47 -9.68 -22.21
CA LYS A 419 -5.28 -8.30 -21.74
C LYS A 419 -6.39 -7.36 -22.18
N ILE A 420 -6.79 -7.42 -23.45
CA ILE A 420 -7.91 -6.62 -23.97
C ILE A 420 -9.20 -6.98 -23.24
N LEU A 421 -9.50 -8.28 -23.09
CA LEU A 421 -10.69 -8.74 -22.38
C LEU A 421 -10.71 -8.26 -20.92
N THR A 422 -9.57 -8.32 -20.24
CA THR A 422 -9.47 -7.94 -18.83
C THR A 422 -9.63 -6.43 -18.65
N ALA A 423 -9.01 -5.62 -19.52
CA ALA A 423 -9.19 -4.17 -19.53
C ALA A 423 -10.63 -3.78 -19.87
N ARG A 424 -11.25 -4.50 -20.81
CA ARG A 424 -12.65 -4.29 -21.17
C ARG A 424 -13.60 -4.60 -20.01
N PHE A 425 -13.40 -5.73 -19.34
CA PHE A 425 -14.16 -6.08 -18.14
C PHE A 425 -14.01 -5.02 -17.05
N TYR A 426 -12.79 -4.53 -16.80
CA TYR A 426 -12.54 -3.45 -15.84
C TYR A 426 -13.34 -2.20 -16.18
N ALA A 427 -13.35 -1.80 -17.46
CA ALA A 427 -14.10 -0.64 -17.92
C ALA A 427 -15.62 -0.80 -17.75
N GLU A 428 -16.15 -2.01 -17.95
CA GLU A 428 -17.59 -2.27 -17.87
C GLU A 428 -18.09 -2.54 -16.45
N HIS A 429 -17.24 -3.03 -15.54
CA HIS A 429 -17.68 -3.52 -14.22
C HIS A 429 -17.12 -2.73 -13.03
N LEU A 430 -15.96 -2.08 -13.18
CA LEU A 430 -15.28 -1.40 -12.07
C LEU A 430 -15.32 0.13 -12.24
N LEU A 431 -15.03 0.64 -13.44
CA LEU A 431 -15.10 2.09 -13.70
C LEU A 431 -16.50 2.72 -13.44
N PRO A 432 -17.65 2.04 -13.64
CA PRO A 432 -18.94 2.65 -13.29
C PRO A 432 -19.07 3.06 -11.81
N GLU A 433 -18.30 2.44 -10.90
CA GLU A 433 -18.30 2.82 -9.48
C GLU A 433 -17.84 4.28 -9.27
N THR A 434 -17.00 4.84 -10.15
CA THR A 434 -16.42 6.18 -9.97
C THR A 434 -17.50 7.26 -9.87
N SER A 435 -18.58 7.14 -10.63
CA SER A 435 -19.69 8.11 -10.58
C SER A 435 -20.45 8.03 -9.26
N SER A 436 -20.63 6.83 -8.72
CA SER A 436 -21.25 6.66 -7.39
C SER A 436 -20.37 7.19 -6.27
N LEU A 437 -19.06 6.97 -6.37
CA LEU A 437 -18.08 7.46 -5.39
C LEU A 437 -18.00 8.99 -5.44
N ALA A 438 -18.05 9.62 -6.61
CA ALA A 438 -18.07 11.07 -6.74
C ALA A 438 -19.27 11.67 -6.00
N ALA A 439 -20.47 11.09 -6.18
CA ALA A 439 -21.65 11.52 -5.44
C ALA A 439 -21.47 11.41 -3.92
N VAL A 440 -20.81 10.35 -3.43
CA VAL A 440 -20.49 10.21 -1.99
C VAL A 440 -19.48 11.26 -1.54
N VAL A 441 -18.43 11.55 -2.32
CA VAL A 441 -17.43 12.59 -1.98
C VAL A 441 -18.09 13.96 -1.87
N ILE A 442 -18.92 14.33 -2.85
CA ILE A 442 -19.48 15.68 -2.99
C ILE A 442 -20.67 15.90 -2.04
N HIS A 443 -21.48 14.87 -1.78
CA HIS A 443 -22.76 15.01 -1.07
C HIS A 443 -22.84 14.21 0.24
N GLY A 444 -21.86 13.36 0.55
CA GLY A 444 -21.94 12.41 1.67
C GLY A 444 -21.60 12.98 3.05
N SER A 445 -21.02 14.19 3.15
CA SER A 445 -20.48 14.68 4.42
C SER A 445 -21.55 15.07 5.45
N SER A 446 -22.74 15.49 5.02
CA SER A 446 -23.75 16.08 5.91
C SER A 446 -24.19 15.15 7.05
N THR A 447 -24.44 13.87 6.74
CA THR A 447 -24.88 12.87 7.73
C THR A 447 -23.77 12.50 8.70
N VAL A 448 -22.51 12.46 8.23
CA VAL A 448 -21.33 12.21 9.08
C VAL A 448 -21.17 13.35 10.08
N SER A 449 -21.32 14.60 9.65
CA SER A 449 -21.23 15.78 10.51
C SER A 449 -22.37 15.94 11.52
N MET A 450 -23.55 15.37 11.22
CA MET A 450 -24.70 15.41 12.13
C MET A 450 -24.62 14.33 13.22
N ALA A 451 -23.92 13.24 12.96
CA ALA A 451 -23.86 12.11 13.88
C ALA A 451 -23.11 12.46 15.17
N THR A 452 -23.66 12.03 16.29
CA THR A 452 -23.12 12.22 17.64
C THR A 452 -22.75 10.89 18.28
N GLU A 453 -22.03 10.92 19.40
CA GLU A 453 -21.69 9.70 20.14
C GLU A 453 -22.93 8.89 20.55
N THR A 454 -24.04 9.57 20.88
CA THR A 454 -25.27 8.91 21.32
C THR A 454 -26.08 8.23 20.21
N ASP A 455 -25.72 8.44 18.94
CA ASP A 455 -26.41 7.82 17.81
C ASP A 455 -25.93 6.38 17.51
N PHE A 456 -24.84 5.92 18.16
CA PHE A 456 -24.21 4.60 17.99
C PHE A 456 -24.21 3.80 19.30
#